data_AF-A0A0F2HZU0-F1
#
_entry.id   AF-A0A0F2HZU0-F1
#
_cell.length_a   1.000
_cell.length_b   1.000
_cell.length_c   1.000
_cell.angle_alpha   90.00
_cell.angle_beta   90.00
_cell.angle_gamma   90.00
#
_symmetry.space_group_name_H-M   'P 1'
#
loop_
_entity.id
_entity.type
_entity.pdbx_description
1 polymer ?
#
loop_
_entity_poly.entity_id
_entity_poly.type
_entity_poly.pdbx_seq_one_letter_code
_entity_poly.pdbx_strand_id
1 'polypeptide(L)'
;MSAIHKAVLEEFEENSSRICEDDSESSLENHINDLKKFAPRFGVSEKTLNDAVSAIEDPIGEIEEQSSNASPVTFTSSKSSESDKFDDMDLRDLFIPLLDR
;
A
#
# COMPACT_ATOMS: atom_id res chain seq x y z
N MET A 1 33.71 0.57 11.61
CA MET A 1 32.39 0.68 10.94
C MET A 1 31.42 -0.19 11.72
N SER A 2 30.30 0.38 12.20
CA SER A 2 29.30 -0.38 13.00
C SER A 2 28.43 -1.25 12.10
N ALA A 3 27.92 -2.38 12.59
CA ALA A 3 27.02 -3.25 11.82
C ALA A 3 25.79 -2.50 11.29
N ILE A 4 25.26 -1.57 12.08
CA ILE A 4 24.14 -0.69 11.70
C ILE A 4 24.53 0.20 10.51
N HIS A 5 25.74 0.77 10.53
CA HIS A 5 26.19 1.65 9.45
C HIS A 5 26.36 0.89 8.12
N LYS A 6 26.78 -0.38 8.19
CA LYS A 6 26.87 -1.24 7.01
C LYS A 6 25.47 -1.57 6.47
N ALA A 7 24.55 -1.95 7.35
CA ALA A 7 23.18 -2.28 6.96
C ALA A 7 22.46 -1.10 6.29
N VAL A 8 22.66 0.13 6.79
CA VAL A 8 22.09 1.33 6.15
C VAL A 8 22.70 1.54 4.77
N LEU A 9 24.02 1.42 4.58
CA LEU A 9 24.61 1.58 3.24
C LEU A 9 24.08 0.52 2.25
N GLU A 10 23.94 -0.72 2.71
CA GLU A 10 23.38 -1.82 1.93
C GLU A 10 21.89 -1.60 1.59
N GLU A 11 21.13 -0.93 2.47
CA GLU A 11 19.76 -0.49 2.19
C GLU A 11 19.71 0.45 0.97
N PHE A 12 20.58 1.45 0.91
CA PHE A 12 20.64 2.39 -0.22
C PHE A 12 21.09 1.71 -1.52
N GLU A 13 22.03 0.76 -1.46
CA GLU A 13 22.55 0.05 -2.63
C GLU A 13 21.57 -0.99 -3.18
N GLU A 14 20.89 -1.73 -2.30
CA GLU A 14 19.92 -2.77 -2.68
C GLU A 14 18.47 -2.25 -2.73
N ASN A 15 18.27 -0.94 -2.58
CA ASN A 15 16.97 -0.28 -2.53
C ASN A 15 16.04 -0.75 -3.66
N SER A 16 16.54 -0.74 -4.90
CA SER A 16 15.80 -1.15 -6.10
C SER A 16 15.28 -2.58 -6.05
N SER A 17 16.00 -3.49 -5.39
CA SER A 17 15.57 -4.89 -5.24
C SER A 17 14.50 -5.06 -4.16
N ARG A 18 14.54 -4.23 -3.10
CA ARG A 18 13.58 -4.31 -1.99
C ARG A 18 12.22 -3.70 -2.32
N ILE A 19 12.22 -2.62 -3.09
CA ILE A 19 10.99 -1.88 -3.43
C ILE A 19 10.18 -2.52 -4.55
N CYS A 20 10.78 -3.48 -5.29
CA CYS A 20 10.13 -4.17 -6.41
C CYS A 20 8.88 -4.97 -6.01
N GLU A 21 8.73 -5.32 -4.72
CA GLU A 21 7.59 -6.08 -4.20
C GLU A 21 6.56 -5.19 -3.48
N ASP A 22 6.81 -3.88 -3.35
CA ASP A 22 5.91 -2.95 -2.65
C ASP A 22 4.99 -2.24 -3.65
N ASP A 23 3.72 -2.66 -3.68
CA ASP A 23 2.69 -2.11 -4.56
C ASP A 23 1.95 -0.90 -3.94
N SER A 24 2.42 -0.37 -2.81
CA SER A 24 1.78 0.75 -2.11
C SER A 24 2.54 2.06 -2.30
N GLU A 25 1.99 2.95 -3.13
CA GLU A 25 2.51 4.32 -3.34
C GLU A 25 2.80 5.05 -2.02
N SER A 26 1.86 4.98 -1.06
CA SER A 26 2.02 5.63 0.25
C SER A 26 3.16 5.02 1.10
N SER A 27 3.43 3.73 0.95
CA SER A 27 4.55 3.06 1.62
C SER A 27 5.88 3.53 1.03
N LEU A 28 5.95 3.57 -0.31
CA LEU A 28 7.10 4.04 -1.08
C LEU A 28 7.43 5.53 -0.79
N GLU A 29 6.42 6.40 -0.69
CA GLU A 29 6.62 7.80 -0.28
C GLU A 29 7.18 7.94 1.14
N ASN A 30 6.70 7.12 2.08
CA ASN A 30 7.25 7.09 3.43
C ASN A 30 8.70 6.61 3.42
N HIS A 31 9.03 5.63 2.58
CA HIS A 31 10.39 5.13 2.39
C HIS A 31 11.33 6.24 1.92
N ILE A 32 10.94 7.04 0.91
CA ILE A 32 11.71 8.21 0.44
C ILE A 32 12.01 9.17 1.60
N ASN A 33 11.01 9.45 2.43
CA ASN A 33 11.15 10.34 3.57
C ASN A 33 12.15 9.81 4.60
N ASP A 34 12.21 8.49 4.80
CA ASP A 34 13.13 7.87 5.72
C ASP A 34 14.57 7.83 5.18
N LEU A 35 14.77 7.53 3.88
CA LEU A 35 16.09 7.65 3.24
C LEU A 35 16.65 9.07 3.34
N LYS A 36 15.80 10.10 3.11
CA LYS A 36 16.21 11.51 3.26
C LYS A 36 16.65 11.84 4.70
N LYS A 37 16.06 11.21 5.72
CA LYS A 37 16.46 11.38 7.13
C LYS A 37 17.75 10.62 7.46
N PHE A 38 17.95 9.44 6.88
CA PHE A 38 19.11 8.59 7.17
C PHE A 38 20.36 9.04 6.43
N ALA A 39 20.25 9.49 5.18
CA ALA A 39 21.40 9.90 4.37
C ALA A 39 22.38 10.84 5.09
N PRO A 40 21.96 11.98 5.70
CA PRO A 40 22.88 12.86 6.42
C PRO A 40 23.41 12.26 7.73
N ARG A 41 22.69 11.33 8.35
CA ARG A 41 23.09 10.68 9.61
C ARG A 41 24.16 9.62 9.41
N PHE A 42 24.18 8.98 8.25
CA PHE A 42 25.10 7.90 7.91
C PHE A 42 26.14 8.29 6.85
N GLY A 43 26.22 9.58 6.50
CA GLY A 43 27.23 10.09 5.55
C GLY A 43 27.05 9.55 4.13
N VAL A 44 25.82 9.24 3.74
CA VAL A 44 25.49 8.77 2.39
C VAL A 44 25.68 9.94 1.42
N SER A 45 26.26 9.65 0.25
CA SER A 45 26.47 10.68 -0.77
C SER A 45 25.13 11.16 -1.35
N GLU A 46 25.05 12.44 -1.71
CA GLU A 46 23.86 13.00 -2.35
C GLU A 46 23.50 12.26 -3.64
N LYS A 47 24.51 11.81 -4.39
CA LYS A 47 24.32 10.97 -5.57
C LYS A 47 23.60 9.67 -5.22
N THR A 48 24.09 8.93 -4.23
CA THR A 48 23.50 7.64 -3.80
C THR A 48 22.07 7.83 -3.28
N LEU A 49 21.81 8.91 -2.54
CA LEU A 49 20.46 9.25 -2.11
C LEU A 49 19.55 9.52 -3.32
N ASN A 50 19.99 10.31 -4.29
CA ASN A 50 19.20 10.63 -5.47
C ASN A 50 18.95 9.39 -6.34
N ASP A 51 19.95 8.53 -6.52
CA ASP A 51 19.82 7.27 -7.26
C ASP A 51 18.76 6.37 -6.58
N ALA A 52 18.79 6.25 -5.25
CA ALA A 52 17.81 5.46 -4.49
C ALA A 52 16.39 6.08 -4.54
N VAL A 53 16.27 7.41 -4.40
CA VAL A 53 14.97 8.10 -4.49
C VAL A 53 14.38 7.97 -5.89
N SER A 54 15.17 8.15 -6.95
CA SER A 54 14.72 8.00 -8.33
C SER A 54 14.18 6.60 -8.59
N ALA A 55 14.85 5.56 -8.08
CA ALA A 55 14.37 4.18 -8.21
C ALA A 55 13.02 3.95 -7.51
N ILE A 56 12.68 4.71 -6.45
CA ILE A 56 11.38 4.62 -5.79
C ILE A 56 10.31 5.39 -6.56
N GLU A 57 10.66 6.57 -7.07
CA GLU A 57 9.77 7.34 -7.95
C GLU A 57 9.40 6.54 -9.21
N ASP A 58 10.29 5.66 -9.69
CA ASP A 58 10.05 4.75 -10.81
C ASP A 58 8.97 3.64 -10.53
N PRO A 59 9.02 2.74 -9.51
CA PRO A 59 7.83 2.09 -8.98
C PRO A 59 6.58 2.88 -8.75
N ILE A 60 6.64 4.08 -8.16
CA ILE A 60 5.40 4.84 -7.95
C ILE A 60 4.74 5.08 -9.32
N GLY A 61 5.52 5.50 -10.32
CA GLY A 61 5.04 5.66 -11.70
C GLY A 61 4.53 4.36 -12.33
N GLU A 62 5.22 3.24 -12.13
CA GLU A 62 4.79 1.93 -12.62
C GLU A 62 3.46 1.48 -12.00
N ILE A 63 3.25 1.69 -10.70
CA ILE A 63 2.02 1.37 -9.97
C ILE A 63 0.87 2.24 -10.49
N GLU A 64 1.09 3.55 -10.66
CA GLU A 64 0.09 4.45 -11.24
C GLU A 64 -0.33 4.02 -12.66
N GLU A 65 0.62 3.60 -13.51
CA GLU A 65 0.35 3.10 -14.85
C GLU A 65 -0.46 1.79 -14.83
N GLN A 66 -0.14 0.86 -13.92
CA GLN A 66 -0.88 -0.39 -13.75
C GLN A 66 -2.31 -0.12 -13.27
N SER A 67 -2.49 0.80 -12.32
CA SER A 67 -3.79 1.22 -11.80
C SER A 67 -4.67 1.84 -12.90
N SER A 68 -4.08 2.69 -13.75
CA SER A 68 -4.72 3.27 -14.94
C SER A 68 -5.22 2.21 -15.93
N ASN A 69 -4.47 1.12 -16.10
CA ASN A 69 -4.79 0.06 -17.05
C ASN A 69 -5.72 -1.02 -16.46
N ALA A 70 -6.03 -0.97 -15.17
CA ALA A 70 -6.94 -1.91 -14.54
C ALA A 70 -8.34 -1.76 -15.15
N SER A 71 -8.76 -2.77 -15.91
CA SER A 71 -10.12 -2.83 -16.44
C SER A 71 -11.11 -2.85 -15.27
N PRO A 72 -12.18 -2.04 -15.31
CA PRO A 72 -13.19 -2.06 -14.26
C PRO A 72 -13.73 -3.48 -14.11
N VAL A 73 -13.78 -3.98 -12.88
CA VAL A 73 -14.39 -5.27 -12.56
C VAL A 73 -15.82 -5.23 -13.08
N THR A 74 -16.04 -5.92 -14.19
CA THR A 74 -17.36 -5.97 -14.81
C THR A 74 -18.15 -7.02 -14.04
N PHE A 75 -18.82 -6.59 -12.97
CA PHE A 75 -19.80 -7.44 -12.31
C PHE A 75 -20.94 -7.70 -13.30
N THR A 76 -20.95 -8.87 -13.92
CA THR A 76 -22.14 -9.35 -14.62
C THR A 76 -23.19 -9.63 -13.55
N SER A 77 -24.10 -8.69 -13.32
CA SER A 77 -25.31 -8.95 -12.54
C SER A 77 -26.20 -9.90 -13.33
N SER A 78 -25.91 -11.19 -13.22
CA SER A 78 -26.78 -12.29 -13.66
C SER A 78 -27.42 -12.95 -12.44
N LYS A 79 -27.94 -12.14 -11.52
CA LYS A 79 -28.97 -12.60 -10.59
C LYS A 79 -30.17 -11.71 -10.79
N SER A 80 -31.29 -12.34 -11.13
CA SER A 80 -32.62 -11.76 -11.05
C SER A 80 -32.70 -10.84 -9.83
N SER A 81 -33.23 -9.64 -10.02
CA SER A 81 -33.57 -8.76 -8.91
C SER A 81 -34.58 -9.48 -8.01
N GLU A 82 -34.09 -10.29 -7.08
CA GLU A 82 -34.84 -10.64 -5.90
C GLU A 82 -35.04 -9.30 -5.20
N SER A 83 -36.28 -8.85 -5.16
CA SER A 83 -36.66 -7.73 -4.33
C SER A 83 -36.30 -8.12 -2.90
N ASP A 84 -35.17 -7.64 -2.41
CA ASP A 84 -34.82 -7.71 -1.00
C ASP A 84 -35.84 -6.87 -0.25
N LYS A 85 -36.94 -7.51 0.12
CA LYS A 85 -38.04 -6.89 0.84
C LYS A 85 -37.74 -7.13 2.31
N PHE A 86 -37.10 -6.15 2.91
CA PHE A 86 -36.92 -6.12 4.35
C PHE A 86 -38.30 -6.08 5.02
N ASP A 87 -38.71 -7.19 5.63
CA ASP A 87 -39.98 -7.29 6.34
C ASP A 87 -39.79 -6.75 7.76
N ASP A 88 -40.66 -5.84 8.19
CA ASP A 88 -40.67 -5.33 9.56
C ASP A 88 -40.92 -6.47 10.57
N MET A 89 -41.48 -7.60 10.13
CA MET A 89 -41.56 -8.83 10.91
C MET A 89 -40.18 -9.44 11.19
N ASP A 90 -39.29 -9.52 10.19
CA ASP A 90 -37.93 -10.03 10.37
C ASP A 90 -37.13 -9.13 11.32
N LEU A 91 -37.34 -7.81 11.21
CA LEU A 91 -36.75 -6.85 12.13
C LEU A 91 -37.23 -7.09 13.56
N ARG A 92 -38.54 -7.29 13.78
CA ARG A 92 -39.09 -7.55 15.10
C ARG A 92 -38.55 -8.86 15.69
N ASP A 93 -38.48 -9.91 14.88
CA ASP A 93 -38.03 -11.24 15.31
C ASP A 93 -36.58 -11.24 15.78
N LEU A 94 -35.73 -10.36 15.23
CA LEU A 94 -34.36 -10.15 15.68
C LEU A 94 -34.27 -9.73 17.15
N PHE A 95 -35.28 -9.01 17.66
CA PHE A 95 -35.29 -8.48 19.02
C PHE A 95 -36.12 -9.30 20.00
N ILE A 96 -36.90 -10.29 19.55
CA ILE A 96 -37.71 -11.15 20.44
C ILE A 96 -36.89 -11.79 21.56
N PRO A 97 -35.68 -12.36 21.31
CA PRO A 97 -34.87 -12.97 22.37
C PRO A 97 -34.39 -11.98 23.45
N LEU A 98 -34.49 -10.66 23.21
CA LEU A 98 -34.09 -9.61 24.15
C LEU A 98 -35.25 -9.10 25.01
N LEU A 99 -36.49 -9.51 24.71
CA LEU A 99 -37.70 -9.06 25.41
C LEU A 99 -38.13 -10.01 26.54
N ASP A 100 -37.65 -11.26 26.56
CA ASP A 100 -37.92 -12.23 27.63
C ASP A 100 -36.86 -12.16 28.74
N ARG A 101 -36.88 -11.07 29.53
CA ARG A 101 -36.12 -10.97 30.78
C ARG A 101 -36.96 -10.48 31.95
#